data_AF-A0A8X6SK66-F1
#
_entry.id   AF-A0A8X6SK66-F1
#
_cell.length_a   1.000
_cell.length_b   1.000
_cell.length_c   1.000
_cell.angle_alpha   90.00
_cell.angle_beta   90.00
_cell.angle_gamma   90.00
#
_symmetry.space_group_name_H-M   'P 1'
#
loop_
_entity.id
_entity.type
_entity.pdbx_description
1 polymer ?
#
loop_
_entity_poly.entity_id
_entity_poly.type
_entity_poly.pdbx_seq_one_letter_code
_entity_poly.pdbx_strand_id
1 'polypeptide(L)'
;MTGHLKGFVAHVKELNEDILVTHCFLHREALVTKFLPSDLKIVLEQCVKMVNYIKSRPLKSRLFSKLCQAMEAKYESLLLHTEVRWLSRGKVISRVLKLKDEMKIFFEQNKNYEFVHLLEDKIWCTKLAYLSDIFVIFNNINSSMQGPNENILKLVGFKKQITLWKNKAQEGNLEKFESVRKDSYKTIKLIIVDHLTTLEERIIHYFPKLDIKKFDWVRNPFLITYTSVFDLTLNEEEELSFFAFQ
;
A
#
# COMPACT_ATOMS: atom_id res chain seq x y z
N MET A 1 -12.92 -5.51 -19.36
CA MET A 1 -12.93 -4.90 -20.71
C MET A 1 -13.76 -3.63 -20.67
N THR A 2 -13.11 -2.47 -20.61
CA THR A 2 -13.72 -1.13 -20.46
C THR A 2 -13.76 -0.36 -21.80
N GLY A 3 -13.92 -1.07 -22.91
CA GLY A 3 -14.00 -0.43 -24.23
C GLY A 3 -15.24 0.45 -24.33
N HIS A 4 -15.08 1.68 -24.80
CA HIS A 4 -16.15 2.68 -24.88
C HIS A 4 -17.26 2.32 -25.89
N LEU A 5 -16.92 1.57 -26.94
CA LEU A 5 -17.83 1.24 -28.05
C LEU A 5 -18.30 -0.23 -28.07
N LYS A 6 -17.49 -1.16 -27.54
CA LYS A 6 -17.74 -2.62 -27.57
C LYS A 6 -17.23 -3.32 -26.29
N GLY A 7 -17.26 -2.62 -25.16
CA GLY A 7 -16.82 -3.17 -23.87
C GLY A 7 -18.00 -3.68 -23.04
N PHE A 8 -17.74 -4.62 -22.14
CA PHE A 8 -18.72 -5.10 -21.15
C PHE A 8 -19.41 -3.93 -20.41
N VAL A 9 -18.64 -2.89 -20.08
CA VAL A 9 -19.13 -1.66 -19.44
C VAL A 9 -20.18 -0.93 -20.29
N ALA A 10 -20.01 -0.88 -21.61
CA ALA A 10 -20.96 -0.22 -22.51
C ALA A 10 -22.27 -1.00 -22.56
N HIS A 11 -22.21 -2.32 -22.75
CA HIS A 11 -23.41 -3.17 -22.79
C HIS A 11 -24.17 -3.23 -21.46
N VAL A 12 -23.48 -3.21 -20.32
CA VAL A 12 -24.15 -3.19 -19.02
C VAL A 12 -24.84 -1.84 -18.77
N LYS A 13 -24.25 -0.74 -19.25
CA LYS A 13 -24.88 0.59 -19.16
C LYS A 13 -26.07 0.77 -20.10
N GLU A 14 -26.10 0.09 -21.25
CA GLU A 14 -27.27 0.05 -22.14
C GLU A 14 -28.48 -0.61 -21.45
N LEU A 15 -28.25 -1.55 -20.53
CA LEU A 15 -29.31 -2.23 -19.77
C LEU A 15 -29.73 -1.48 -18.51
N ASN A 16 -28.82 -0.72 -17.89
CA ASN A 16 -29.11 0.10 -16.72
C ASN A 16 -28.09 1.25 -16.64
N GLU A 17 -28.56 2.47 -16.89
CA GLU A 17 -27.73 3.67 -16.90
C GLU A 17 -27.16 4.03 -15.52
N ASP A 18 -27.82 3.61 -14.44
CA ASP A 18 -27.44 3.87 -13.05
C ASP A 18 -26.29 2.98 -12.55
N ILE A 19 -25.82 2.02 -13.38
CA ILE A 19 -24.70 1.17 -13.00
C ILE A 19 -23.41 1.97 -12.87
N LEU A 20 -22.91 1.98 -11.63
CA LEU A 20 -21.65 2.58 -11.26
C LEU A 20 -20.48 1.67 -11.65
N VAL A 21 -19.85 1.98 -12.78
CA VAL A 21 -18.62 1.31 -13.19
C VAL A 21 -17.42 1.98 -12.53
N THR A 22 -16.64 1.17 -11.82
CA THR A 22 -15.37 1.59 -11.22
C THR A 22 -14.24 0.73 -11.76
N HIS A 23 -13.06 1.32 -11.96
CA HIS A 23 -11.88 0.53 -12.29
C HIS A 23 -11.49 -0.36 -11.10
N CYS A 24 -10.84 -1.50 -11.39
CA CYS A 24 -10.37 -2.43 -10.37
C CYS A 24 -9.59 -1.69 -9.28
N PHE A 25 -10.06 -1.88 -8.04
CA PHE A 25 -9.50 -1.29 -6.85
C PHE A 25 -7.98 -1.51 -6.76
N LEU A 26 -7.55 -2.75 -7.01
CA LEU A 26 -6.15 -3.18 -6.89
C LEU A 26 -5.25 -2.41 -7.87
N HIS A 27 -5.78 -2.07 -9.05
CA HIS A 27 -5.04 -1.27 -10.01
C HIS A 27 -4.87 0.17 -9.54
N ARG A 28 -5.91 0.77 -8.94
CA ARG A 28 -5.88 2.14 -8.42
C ARG A 28 -5.00 2.28 -7.17
N GLU A 29 -5.05 1.32 -6.27
CA GLU A 29 -4.16 1.30 -5.10
C GLU A 29 -2.70 1.14 -5.53
N ALA A 30 -2.39 0.21 -6.44
CA ALA A 30 -1.06 0.12 -7.04
C ALA A 30 -0.60 1.42 -7.75
N LEU A 31 -1.52 2.26 -8.23
CA LEU A 31 -1.21 3.58 -8.77
C LEU A 31 -0.95 4.62 -7.67
N VAL A 32 -1.76 4.63 -6.61
CA VAL A 32 -1.58 5.53 -5.45
C VAL A 32 -0.24 5.25 -4.77
N THR A 33 0.11 3.98 -4.57
CA THR A 33 1.32 3.56 -3.85
C THR A 33 2.60 3.74 -4.65
N LYS A 34 2.52 3.94 -5.99
CA LYS A 34 3.68 4.28 -6.83
C LYS A 34 4.22 5.67 -6.56
N PHE A 35 3.45 6.54 -5.91
CA PHE A 35 3.86 7.90 -5.66
C PHE A 35 4.67 8.00 -4.38
N LEU A 36 5.98 8.05 -4.58
CA LEU A 36 6.97 8.26 -3.55
C LEU A 36 7.64 9.61 -3.79
N PRO A 37 7.87 10.41 -2.73
CA PRO A 37 8.81 11.52 -2.78
C PRO A 37 10.15 11.07 -3.39
N SER A 38 10.82 11.97 -4.11
CA SER A 38 12.11 11.70 -4.78
C SER A 38 13.11 11.02 -3.85
N ASP A 39 13.21 11.52 -2.63
CA ASP A 39 14.07 11.00 -1.56
C ASP A 39 13.81 9.53 -1.22
N LEU A 40 12.55 9.13 -1.15
CA LEU A 40 12.16 7.75 -0.86
C LEU A 40 12.30 6.85 -2.09
N LYS A 41 12.05 7.41 -3.28
CA LYS A 41 12.23 6.72 -4.56
C LYS A 41 13.69 6.33 -4.78
N ILE A 42 14.64 7.23 -4.45
CA ILE A 42 16.08 6.96 -4.55
C ILE A 42 16.47 5.77 -3.67
N VAL A 43 16.02 5.76 -2.41
CA VAL A 43 16.29 4.64 -1.47
C VAL A 43 15.74 3.32 -2.01
N LEU A 44 14.52 3.34 -2.54
CA LEU A 44 13.90 2.16 -3.15
C LEU A 44 14.71 1.64 -4.34
N GLU A 45 15.13 2.53 -5.25
CA GLU A 45 15.93 2.16 -6.43
C GLU A 45 17.31 1.62 -6.04
N GLN A 46 17.97 2.22 -5.06
CA GLN A 46 19.24 1.74 -4.51
C GLN A 46 19.09 0.35 -3.89
N CYS A 47 18.01 0.09 -3.13
CA CYS A 47 17.73 -1.24 -2.60
C CYS A 47 17.55 -2.28 -3.71
N VAL A 48 16.83 -1.93 -4.78
CA VAL A 48 16.66 -2.82 -5.94
C VAL A 48 18.01 -3.11 -6.60
N LYS A 49 18.88 -2.11 -6.76
CA LYS A 49 20.24 -2.30 -7.29
C LYS A 49 21.06 -3.25 -6.41
N MET A 50 21.01 -3.10 -5.09
CA MET A 50 21.70 -3.99 -4.14
C MET A 50 21.21 -5.44 -4.25
N VAL A 51 19.90 -5.64 -4.27
CA VAL A 51 19.30 -6.98 -4.42
C VAL A 51 19.69 -7.59 -5.76
N ASN A 52 19.58 -6.82 -6.86
CA ASN A 52 19.96 -7.27 -8.19
C ASN A 52 21.44 -7.61 -8.28
N TYR A 53 22.33 -6.87 -7.60
CA TYR A 53 23.75 -7.20 -7.55
C TYR A 53 24.00 -8.59 -6.97
N ILE A 54 23.36 -8.93 -5.85
CA ILE A 54 23.50 -10.25 -5.20
C ILE A 54 22.86 -11.34 -6.06
N LYS A 55 21.72 -11.04 -6.70
CA LYS A 55 20.97 -11.97 -7.54
C LYS A 55 21.51 -12.13 -8.96
N SER A 56 22.38 -11.22 -9.41
CA SER A 56 22.91 -11.20 -10.78
C SER A 56 23.66 -12.47 -11.18
N ARG A 57 24.26 -13.17 -10.20
CA ARG A 57 25.02 -14.40 -10.42
C ARG A 57 24.61 -15.46 -9.42
N PRO A 58 24.37 -16.72 -9.84
CA PRO A 58 24.04 -17.81 -8.93
C PRO A 58 25.08 -18.01 -7.82
N LEU A 59 26.37 -17.85 -8.15
CA LEU A 59 27.45 -17.95 -7.17
C LEU A 59 27.31 -16.91 -6.05
N LYS A 60 27.04 -15.64 -6.39
CA LYS A 60 26.85 -14.56 -5.40
C LYS A 60 25.67 -14.84 -4.49
N SER A 61 24.57 -15.33 -5.06
CA SER A 61 23.38 -15.71 -4.28
C SER A 61 23.67 -16.86 -3.31
N ARG A 62 24.42 -17.87 -3.74
CA ARG A 62 24.83 -19.00 -2.88
C ARG A 62 25.80 -18.57 -1.78
N LEU A 63 26.77 -17.71 -2.10
CA LEU A 63 27.71 -17.17 -1.12
C LEU A 63 26.98 -16.30 -0.08
N PHE A 64 26.07 -15.44 -0.52
CA PHE A 64 25.23 -14.64 0.38
C PHE A 64 24.39 -15.55 1.29
N SER A 65 23.80 -16.62 0.75
CA SER A 65 23.02 -17.56 1.54
C SER A 65 23.84 -18.26 2.63
N LYS A 66 25.08 -18.69 2.30
CA LYS A 66 26.00 -19.23 3.30
C LYS A 66 26.40 -18.21 4.37
N LEU A 67 26.59 -16.94 3.98
CA LEU A 67 26.87 -15.87 4.92
C LEU A 67 25.70 -15.67 5.88
N CYS A 68 24.47 -15.61 5.37
CA CYS A 68 23.27 -15.53 6.19
C CYS A 68 23.15 -16.70 7.17
N GLN A 69 23.43 -17.94 6.72
CA GLN A 69 23.45 -19.12 7.59
C GLN A 69 24.50 -19.01 8.70
N ALA A 70 25.72 -18.58 8.35
CA ALA A 70 26.82 -18.42 9.31
C ALA A 70 26.56 -17.31 10.34
N MET A 71 25.76 -16.31 9.99
CA MET A 71 25.34 -15.23 10.88
C MET A 71 24.02 -15.52 11.61
N GLU A 72 23.48 -16.74 11.47
CA GLU A 72 22.20 -17.16 12.07
C GLU A 72 21.03 -16.22 11.71
N ALA A 73 21.07 -15.68 10.49
CA ALA A 73 20.09 -14.73 10.00
C ALA A 73 18.71 -15.38 9.88
N LYS A 74 17.65 -14.60 10.15
CA LYS A 74 16.25 -15.06 9.99
C LYS A 74 15.91 -15.53 8.56
N TYR A 75 16.62 -15.01 7.55
CA TYR A 75 16.40 -15.40 6.17
C TYR A 75 17.73 -15.72 5.50
N GLU A 76 17.76 -16.83 4.76
CA GLU A 76 18.97 -17.26 4.05
C GLU A 76 19.04 -16.71 2.62
N SER A 77 18.01 -15.99 2.14
CA SER A 77 18.03 -15.44 0.79
C SER A 77 17.12 -14.23 0.61
N LEU A 78 17.61 -13.29 -0.18
CA LEU A 78 16.82 -12.17 -0.69
C LEU A 78 15.75 -12.65 -1.68
N LEU A 79 14.65 -11.91 -1.77
CA LEU A 79 13.62 -12.13 -2.78
C LEU A 79 14.01 -11.43 -4.08
N LEU A 80 13.80 -12.09 -5.22
CA LEU A 80 13.98 -11.45 -6.52
C LEU A 80 12.75 -10.60 -6.84
N HIS A 81 12.98 -9.37 -7.27
CA HIS A 81 11.92 -8.47 -7.70
C HIS A 81 11.71 -8.58 -9.22
N THR A 82 10.46 -8.67 -9.66
CA THR A 82 10.06 -8.38 -11.04
C THR A 82 9.11 -7.18 -11.02
N GLU A 83 9.30 -6.25 -11.96
CA GLU A 83 8.55 -4.98 -12.00
C GLU A 83 7.02 -5.13 -12.04
N VAL A 84 6.55 -6.31 -12.46
CA VAL A 84 5.15 -6.62 -12.73
C VAL A 84 4.31 -6.74 -11.44
N ARG A 85 4.91 -6.96 -10.26
CA ARG A 85 4.14 -7.12 -9.00
C ARG A 85 4.67 -6.24 -7.88
N TRP A 86 4.02 -5.09 -7.70
CA TRP A 86 4.25 -4.16 -6.58
C TRP A 86 4.23 -4.82 -5.20
N LEU A 87 3.33 -5.78 -4.97
CA LEU A 87 3.25 -6.59 -3.74
C LEU A 87 4.59 -7.24 -3.32
N SER A 88 5.47 -7.52 -4.30
CA SER A 88 6.79 -8.08 -4.03
C SER A 88 7.78 -7.05 -3.46
N ARG A 89 7.60 -5.74 -3.75
CA ARG A 89 8.52 -4.68 -3.31
C ARG A 89 8.54 -4.52 -1.79
N GLY A 90 7.37 -4.54 -1.15
CA GLY A 90 7.30 -4.46 0.32
C GLY A 90 7.99 -5.63 1.00
N LYS A 91 7.80 -6.86 0.48
CA LYS A 91 8.47 -8.06 1.01
C LYS A 91 9.98 -8.02 0.79
N VAL A 92 10.42 -7.53 -0.37
CA VAL A 92 11.85 -7.34 -0.69
C VAL A 92 12.47 -6.34 0.28
N ILE A 93 11.88 -5.16 0.46
CA ILE A 93 12.42 -4.12 1.36
C ILE A 93 12.45 -4.59 2.81
N SER A 94 11.35 -5.20 3.30
CA SER A 94 11.34 -5.74 4.67
C SER A 94 12.44 -6.78 4.88
N ARG A 95 12.79 -7.55 3.85
CA ARG A 95 13.89 -8.51 3.92
C ARG A 95 15.26 -7.84 3.84
N VAL A 96 15.43 -6.82 3.00
CA VAL A 96 16.66 -6.01 2.95
C VAL A 96 16.93 -5.36 4.30
N LEU A 97 15.90 -4.80 4.95
CA LEU A 97 16.04 -4.20 6.27
C LEU A 97 16.48 -5.22 7.33
N LYS A 98 15.96 -6.45 7.27
CA LYS A 98 16.30 -7.54 8.20
C LYS A 98 17.64 -8.22 7.91
N LEU A 99 18.12 -8.15 6.66
CA LEU A 99 19.40 -8.72 6.24
C LEU A 99 20.47 -7.65 6.04
N LYS A 100 20.28 -6.48 6.66
CA LYS A 100 21.12 -5.30 6.45
C LYS A 100 22.58 -5.58 6.80
N ASP A 101 22.82 -6.27 7.91
CA ASP A 101 24.16 -6.50 8.45
C ASP A 101 24.92 -7.54 7.61
N GLU A 102 24.23 -8.60 7.18
CA GLU A 102 24.73 -9.59 6.23
C GLU A 102 25.04 -8.96 4.88
N MET A 103 24.15 -8.09 4.38
CA MET A 103 24.38 -7.36 3.13
C MET A 103 25.59 -6.45 3.22
N LYS A 104 25.79 -5.78 4.36
CA LYS A 104 26.96 -4.93 4.61
C LYS A 104 28.26 -5.73 4.49
N ILE A 105 28.37 -6.84 5.22
CA ILE A 105 29.57 -7.71 5.21
C ILE A 105 29.78 -8.29 3.80
N PHE A 106 28.70 -8.72 3.14
CA PHE A 106 28.80 -9.24 1.78
C PHE A 106 29.36 -8.20 0.81
N PHE A 107 28.89 -6.94 0.86
CA PHE A 107 29.37 -5.88 -0.02
C PHE A 107 30.82 -5.47 0.29
N GLU A 108 31.22 -5.48 1.56
CA GLU A 108 32.60 -5.25 1.98
C GLU A 108 33.55 -6.30 1.41
N GLN A 109 33.21 -7.59 1.51
CA GLN A 109 33.98 -8.69 0.92
C GLN A 109 34.08 -8.60 -0.62
N ASN A 110 33.07 -8.02 -1.27
CA ASN A 110 33.04 -7.83 -2.72
C ASN A 110 33.55 -6.45 -3.16
N LYS A 111 34.17 -5.66 -2.25
CA LYS A 111 34.73 -4.32 -2.51
C LYS A 111 33.72 -3.31 -3.07
N ASN A 112 32.44 -3.47 -2.74
CA ASN A 112 31.38 -2.56 -3.18
C ASN A 112 31.06 -1.53 -2.09
N TYR A 113 32.00 -0.59 -1.89
CA TYR A 113 31.93 0.38 -0.80
C TYR A 113 30.78 1.39 -0.94
N GLU A 114 30.31 1.67 -2.16
CA GLU A 114 29.12 2.50 -2.38
C GLU A 114 27.91 1.97 -1.60
N PHE A 115 27.65 0.66 -1.69
CA PHE A 115 26.54 0.04 -0.98
C PHE A 115 26.78 -0.05 0.52
N VAL A 116 28.03 -0.24 0.95
CA VAL A 116 28.40 -0.23 2.38
C VAL A 116 28.08 1.13 3.00
N HIS A 117 28.49 2.23 2.36
CA HIS A 117 28.23 3.58 2.85
C HIS A 117 26.72 3.89 2.96
N LEU A 118 25.90 3.41 2.02
CA LEU A 118 24.44 3.55 2.10
C LEU A 118 23.85 2.80 3.31
N LEU A 119 24.33 1.58 3.59
CA LEU A 119 23.90 0.80 4.75
C LEU A 119 24.42 1.36 6.08
N GLU A 120 25.49 2.16 6.07
CA GLU A 120 25.99 2.86 7.25
C GLU A 120 25.27 4.19 7.52
N ASP A 121 24.74 4.83 6.48
CA ASP A 121 23.98 6.07 6.62
C ASP A 121 22.70 5.85 7.44
N LYS A 122 22.66 6.50 8.61
CA LYS A 122 21.53 6.44 9.55
C LYS A 122 20.25 7.00 8.91
N ILE A 123 20.34 8.09 8.14
CA ILE A 123 19.18 8.73 7.50
C ILE A 123 18.64 7.79 6.42
N TRP A 124 19.51 7.25 5.57
CA TRP A 124 19.14 6.28 4.55
C TRP A 124 18.45 5.05 5.16
N CYS A 125 19.00 4.48 6.23
CA CYS A 125 18.41 3.34 6.93
C CYS A 125 17.05 3.66 7.54
N THR A 126 16.87 4.89 8.02
CA THR A 126 15.60 5.34 8.58
C THR A 126 14.54 5.51 7.49
N LYS A 127 14.92 6.03 6.31
CA LYS A 127 14.05 6.07 5.12
C LYS A 127 13.68 4.65 4.67
N LEU A 128 14.63 3.71 4.67
CA LEU A 128 14.40 2.31 4.36
C LEU A 128 13.40 1.66 5.33
N ALA A 129 13.56 1.92 6.63
CA ALA A 129 12.67 1.41 7.66
C ALA A 129 11.23 1.91 7.47
N TYR A 130 11.07 3.20 7.21
CA TYR A 130 9.77 3.78 6.87
C TYR A 130 9.15 3.10 5.64
N LEU A 131 9.94 2.91 4.57
CA LEU A 131 9.49 2.22 3.36
C LEU A 131 9.05 0.78 3.65
N SER A 132 9.79 0.06 4.49
CA SER A 132 9.40 -1.29 4.95
C SER A 132 8.02 -1.27 5.59
N ASP A 133 7.81 -0.37 6.55
CA ASP A 133 6.56 -0.32 7.32
C ASP A 133 5.37 0.09 6.45
N ILE A 134 5.50 1.16 5.65
CA ILE A 134 4.40 1.63 4.79
C ILE A 134 4.04 0.60 3.71
N PHE A 135 5.02 -0.11 3.14
CA PHE A 135 4.71 -1.17 2.17
C PHE A 135 4.09 -2.41 2.81
N VAL A 136 4.42 -2.74 4.07
CA VAL A 136 3.71 -3.80 4.79
C VAL A 136 2.24 -3.41 4.97
N ILE A 137 1.97 -2.16 5.32
CA ILE A 137 0.60 -1.63 5.44
C ILE A 137 -0.15 -1.75 4.12
N PHE A 138 0.43 -1.27 3.01
CA PHE A 138 -0.18 -1.38 1.69
C PHE A 138 -0.41 -2.84 1.28
N ASN A 139 0.56 -3.72 1.51
CA ASN A 139 0.40 -5.14 1.20
C ASN A 139 -0.75 -5.79 2.00
N ASN A 140 -0.89 -5.44 3.27
CA ASN A 140 -1.97 -5.96 4.12
C ASN A 140 -3.33 -5.46 3.63
N ILE A 141 -3.41 -4.19 3.23
CA ILE A 141 -4.63 -3.60 2.69
C ILE A 141 -4.96 -4.22 1.35
N ASN A 142 -4.00 -4.31 0.42
CA ASN A 142 -4.21 -4.98 -0.86
C ASN A 142 -4.66 -6.43 -0.68
N SER A 143 -4.10 -7.15 0.29
CA SER A 143 -4.51 -8.53 0.59
C SER A 143 -5.91 -8.59 1.19
N SER A 144 -6.26 -7.66 2.10
CA SER A 144 -7.61 -7.60 2.65
C SER A 144 -8.61 -7.34 1.54
N MET A 145 -8.35 -6.38 0.65
CA MET A 145 -9.22 -6.01 -0.47
C MET A 145 -9.36 -7.08 -1.57
N GLN A 146 -8.64 -8.20 -1.47
CA GLN A 146 -8.81 -9.38 -2.32
C GLN A 146 -9.65 -10.48 -1.66
N GLY A 147 -10.06 -10.29 -0.40
CA GLY A 147 -10.86 -11.25 0.35
C GLY A 147 -12.34 -11.28 -0.04
N PRO A 148 -13.11 -12.23 0.51
CA PRO A 148 -14.56 -12.19 0.45
C PRO A 148 -15.08 -11.00 1.30
N ASN A 149 -16.21 -10.40 0.90
CA ASN A 149 -16.88 -9.28 1.59
C ASN A 149 -16.14 -7.92 1.55
N GLU A 150 -15.36 -7.68 0.50
CA GLU A 150 -14.69 -6.40 0.28
C GLU A 150 -15.64 -5.40 -0.36
N ASN A 151 -15.82 -4.26 0.29
CA ASN A 151 -16.66 -3.18 -0.21
C ASN A 151 -15.93 -1.85 -0.13
N ILE A 152 -16.50 -0.86 -0.80
CA ILE A 152 -15.89 0.46 -0.95
C ILE A 152 -15.75 1.23 0.37
N LEU A 153 -16.46 0.82 1.43
CA LEU A 153 -16.36 1.42 2.77
C LEU A 153 -14.99 1.14 3.41
N LYS A 154 -14.30 0.07 3.04
CA LYS A 154 -12.95 -0.21 3.52
C LYS A 154 -11.93 0.81 3.03
N LEU A 155 -12.10 1.33 1.82
CA LEU A 155 -11.31 2.48 1.33
C LEU A 155 -11.51 3.71 2.21
N VAL A 156 -12.76 4.01 2.56
CA VAL A 156 -13.09 5.16 3.41
C VAL A 156 -12.42 5.02 4.77
N GLY A 157 -12.43 3.81 5.34
CA GLY A 157 -11.68 3.48 6.54
C GLY A 157 -10.17 3.70 6.36
N PHE A 158 -9.61 3.21 5.26
CA PHE A 158 -8.19 3.39 4.96
C PHE A 158 -7.78 4.86 4.80
N LYS A 159 -8.60 5.67 4.14
CA LYS A 159 -8.37 7.13 4.04
C LYS A 159 -8.29 7.75 5.44
N LYS A 160 -9.26 7.45 6.32
CA LYS A 160 -9.26 7.93 7.71
C LYS A 160 -8.01 7.47 8.47
N GLN A 161 -7.54 6.25 8.22
CA GLN A 161 -6.31 5.75 8.81
C GLN A 161 -5.08 6.54 8.36
N ILE A 162 -4.94 6.86 7.07
CA ILE A 162 -3.83 7.70 6.57
C ILE A 162 -3.88 9.08 7.22
N THR A 163 -5.06 9.71 7.32
CA THR A 163 -5.21 11.01 8.01
C THR A 163 -4.76 10.90 9.47
N LEU A 164 -5.16 9.84 10.17
CA LEU A 164 -4.75 9.59 11.56
C LEU A 164 -3.22 9.41 11.67
N TRP A 165 -2.61 8.58 10.81
CA TRP A 165 -1.17 8.35 10.82
C TRP A 165 -0.38 9.61 10.49
N LYS A 166 -0.89 10.46 9.59
CA LYS A 166 -0.30 11.77 9.28
C LYS A 166 -0.26 12.66 10.52
N ASN A 167 -1.39 12.80 11.22
CA ASN A 167 -1.48 13.62 12.43
C ASN A 167 -0.57 13.08 13.54
N LYS A 168 -0.56 11.74 13.74
CA LYS A 168 0.31 11.10 14.73
C LYS A 168 1.80 11.23 14.38
N ALA A 169 2.16 11.11 13.10
CA ALA A 169 3.52 11.39 12.65
C ALA A 169 3.92 12.86 12.90
N GLN A 170 3.01 13.82 12.70
CA GLN A 170 3.25 15.23 13.04
C GLN A 170 3.49 15.44 14.55
N GLU A 171 2.79 14.70 15.41
CA GLU A 171 3.02 14.69 16.87
C GLU A 171 4.30 13.95 17.29
N GLY A 172 4.93 13.19 16.37
CA GLY A 172 6.10 12.37 16.66
C GLY A 172 5.79 10.97 17.18
N ASN A 173 4.52 10.54 17.12
CA ASN A 173 4.12 9.17 17.41
C ASN A 173 4.37 8.28 16.18
N LEU A 174 5.18 7.23 16.39
CA LEU A 174 5.62 6.27 15.37
C LEU A 174 5.11 4.86 15.63
N GLU A 175 4.05 4.67 16.43
CA GLU A 175 3.48 3.33 16.71
C GLU A 175 3.17 2.56 15.43
N LYS A 176 2.78 3.24 14.35
CA LYS A 176 2.52 2.58 13.07
C LYS A 176 3.76 2.30 12.23
N PHE A 177 4.88 2.95 12.55
CA PHE A 177 6.16 2.86 11.86
C PHE A 177 7.24 2.39 12.84
N GLU A 178 7.03 1.20 13.42
CA GLU A 178 7.85 0.63 14.50
C GLU A 178 9.32 0.45 14.12
N SER A 179 9.61 0.24 12.83
CA SER A 179 10.99 0.05 12.36
C SER A 179 11.78 1.37 12.34
N VAL A 180 11.09 2.52 12.38
CA VAL A 180 11.70 3.85 12.31
C VAL A 180 12.30 4.24 13.66
N ARG A 181 13.61 4.46 13.69
CA ARG A 181 14.30 4.92 14.91
C ARG A 181 13.89 6.36 15.26
N LYS A 182 13.47 6.58 16.50
CA LYS A 182 13.04 7.90 17.02
C LYS A 182 14.12 8.98 16.85
N ASP A 183 15.40 8.60 17.02
CA ASP A 183 16.53 9.55 16.99
C ASP A 183 16.73 10.19 15.61
N SER A 184 16.50 9.42 14.54
CA SER A 184 16.65 9.86 13.15
C SER A 184 15.33 10.31 12.52
N TYR A 185 14.21 10.08 13.20
CA TYR A 185 12.89 10.47 12.73
C TYR A 185 12.76 11.99 12.51
N LYS A 186 13.34 12.81 13.40
CA LYS A 186 13.27 14.28 13.31
C LYS A 186 13.72 14.79 11.93
N THR A 187 14.74 14.18 11.36
CA THR A 187 15.32 14.55 10.06
C THR A 187 14.42 14.16 8.88
N ILE A 188 13.67 13.05 9.00
CA ILE A 188 12.82 12.54 7.91
C ILE A 188 11.33 12.83 8.12
N LYS A 189 10.95 13.46 9.23
CA LYS A 189 9.57 13.78 9.60
C LYS A 189 8.82 14.48 8.47
N LEU A 190 9.43 15.51 7.88
CA LEU A 190 8.82 16.25 6.78
C LEU A 190 8.56 15.36 5.55
N ILE A 191 9.50 14.47 5.23
CA ILE A 191 9.36 13.52 4.10
C ILE A 191 8.22 12.54 4.34
N ILE A 192 8.08 12.03 5.57
CA ILE A 192 6.99 11.11 5.93
C ILE A 192 5.64 11.81 5.86
N VAL A 193 5.53 13.01 6.43
CA VAL A 193 4.28 13.79 6.43
C VAL A 193 3.89 14.20 5.00
N ASP A 194 4.85 14.61 4.19
CA ASP A 194 4.65 14.94 2.77
C ASP A 194 4.15 13.73 1.97
N HIS A 195 4.77 12.57 2.16
CA HIS A 195 4.33 11.32 1.54
C HIS A 195 2.89 10.95 1.94
N LEU A 196 2.56 11.01 3.23
CA LEU A 196 1.21 10.70 3.71
C LEU A 196 0.16 11.70 3.20
N THR A 197 0.51 12.98 3.08
CA THR A 197 -0.36 14.00 2.49
C THR A 197 -0.62 13.71 1.02
N THR A 198 0.45 13.42 0.27
CA THR A 198 0.39 13.04 -1.14
C THR A 198 -0.48 11.78 -1.35
N LEU A 199 -0.38 10.79 -0.45
CA LEU A 199 -1.21 9.58 -0.50
C LEU A 199 -2.69 9.89 -0.26
N GLU A 200 -2.99 10.73 0.73
CA GLU A 200 -4.36 11.15 1.04
C GLU A 200 -5.03 11.85 -0.15
N GLU A 201 -4.33 12.78 -0.80
CA GLU A 201 -4.81 13.50 -1.99
C GLU A 201 -5.06 12.54 -3.16
N ARG A 202 -4.15 11.60 -3.38
CA ARG A 202 -4.26 10.65 -4.50
C ARG A 202 -5.36 9.64 -4.31
N ILE A 203 -5.64 9.22 -3.07
CA ILE A 203 -6.81 8.39 -2.79
C ILE A 203 -8.08 9.14 -3.20
N ILE A 204 -8.16 10.45 -2.98
CA ILE A 204 -9.32 11.24 -3.44
C ILE A 204 -9.37 11.33 -4.97
N HIS A 205 -8.22 11.43 -5.63
CA HIS A 205 -8.15 11.52 -7.09
C HIS A 205 -8.54 10.20 -7.78
N TYR A 206 -8.03 9.06 -7.30
CA TYR A 206 -8.24 7.77 -7.95
C TYR A 206 -9.55 7.11 -7.56
N PHE A 207 -10.17 7.48 -6.44
CA PHE A 207 -11.43 6.88 -5.99
C PHE A 207 -12.56 7.92 -6.02
N PRO A 208 -13.74 7.55 -6.54
CA PRO A 208 -14.86 8.49 -6.62
C PRO A 208 -15.21 9.03 -5.23
N LYS A 209 -15.64 10.30 -5.17
CA LYS A 209 -16.25 10.87 -3.97
C LYS A 209 -17.54 10.09 -3.69
N LEU A 210 -17.46 9.11 -2.81
CA LEU A 210 -18.63 8.37 -2.38
C LEU A 210 -19.35 9.21 -1.35
N ASP A 211 -20.61 9.49 -1.61
CA ASP A 211 -21.48 9.98 -0.57
C ASP A 211 -21.76 8.83 0.39
N ILE A 212 -20.97 8.78 1.46
CA ILE A 212 -21.03 7.72 2.48
C ILE A 212 -22.44 7.68 3.10
N LYS A 213 -23.16 8.80 3.13
CA LYS A 213 -24.52 8.90 3.67
C LYS A 213 -25.51 8.00 2.93
N LYS A 214 -25.33 7.83 1.61
CA LYS A 214 -26.15 6.92 0.80
C LYS A 214 -25.96 5.43 1.16
N PHE A 215 -24.90 5.11 1.88
CA PHE A 215 -24.56 3.74 2.29
C PHE A 215 -24.59 3.56 3.82
N ASP A 216 -25.13 4.51 4.57
CA ASP A 216 -25.19 4.40 6.03
C ASP A 216 -26.09 3.23 6.49
N TRP A 217 -27.09 2.86 5.68
CA TRP A 217 -27.90 1.65 5.87
C TRP A 217 -27.06 0.36 5.90
N VAL A 218 -25.91 0.32 5.20
CA VAL A 218 -24.98 -0.83 5.21
C VAL A 218 -24.25 -0.93 6.55
N ARG A 219 -24.02 0.20 7.23
CA ARG A 219 -23.34 0.23 8.54
C ARG A 219 -24.31 0.05 9.69
N ASN A 220 -25.52 0.57 9.54
CA ASN A 220 -26.59 0.40 10.50
C ASN A 220 -27.95 0.44 9.78
N PRO A 221 -28.55 -0.72 9.49
CA PRO A 221 -29.83 -0.79 8.79
C PRO A 221 -31.00 -0.19 9.59
N PHE A 222 -30.81 0.05 10.90
CA PHE A 222 -31.82 0.63 11.79
C PHE A 222 -31.66 2.14 12.00
N LEU A 223 -30.64 2.77 11.41
CA LEU A 223 -30.44 4.23 11.44
C LEU A 223 -31.09 4.96 10.26
N ILE A 224 -31.83 4.26 9.40
CA ILE A 224 -32.57 4.88 8.30
C ILE A 224 -33.70 5.71 8.91
N THR A 225 -33.46 7.00 9.14
CA THR A 225 -34.56 7.97 9.14
C THR A 225 -35.25 7.86 7.79
N TYR A 226 -36.58 7.72 7.79
CA TYR A 226 -37.50 7.59 6.64
C TYR A 226 -37.46 8.77 5.63
N THR A 227 -36.32 9.42 5.48
CA THR A 227 -36.11 10.55 4.59
C THR A 227 -35.34 10.07 3.36
N SER A 228 -36.09 9.61 2.36
CA SER A 228 -35.76 9.69 0.93
C SER A 228 -34.34 9.27 0.52
N VAL A 229 -33.77 8.22 1.11
CA VAL A 229 -32.39 7.80 0.76
C VAL A 229 -32.35 7.02 -0.56
N PHE A 230 -33.50 6.53 -1.01
CA PHE A 230 -33.66 5.92 -2.32
C PHE A 230 -34.61 6.82 -3.12
N ASP A 231 -34.20 7.25 -4.31
CA ASP A 231 -35.11 7.87 -5.30
C ASP A 231 -36.04 6.78 -5.85
N LEU A 232 -36.78 6.09 -4.97
CA LEU A 232 -37.74 5.08 -5.34
C LEU A 232 -38.98 5.79 -5.86
N THR A 233 -39.48 5.30 -6.97
CA THR A 233 -40.82 5.66 -7.41
C THR A 233 -41.84 5.14 -6.41
N LEU A 234 -42.99 5.80 -6.33
CA LEU A 234 -44.06 5.47 -5.39
C LEU A 234 -44.49 3.98 -5.49
N ASN A 235 -44.44 3.41 -6.70
CA ASN A 235 -44.70 1.99 -6.93
C ASN A 235 -43.64 1.06 -6.29
N GLU A 236 -42.37 1.45 -6.31
CA GLU A 236 -41.28 0.63 -5.74
C GLU A 236 -41.31 0.67 -4.21
N GLU A 237 -41.72 1.79 -3.60
CA GLU A 237 -41.96 1.87 -2.16
C GLU A 237 -43.15 0.99 -1.72
N GLU A 238 -44.25 0.98 -2.50
CA GLU A 238 -45.41 0.12 -2.24
C GLU A 238 -45.06 -1.37 -2.35
N GLU A 239 -44.31 -1.79 -3.37
CA GLU A 239 -43.89 -3.20 -3.51
C GLU A 239 -42.99 -3.65 -2.36
N LEU A 240 -42.03 -2.83 -1.93
CA LEU A 240 -41.13 -3.16 -0.80
C LEU A 240 -41.88 -3.25 0.53
N SER A 241 -42.96 -2.49 0.70
CA SER A 241 -43.80 -2.56 1.91
C SER A 241 -44.54 -3.90 2.06
N PHE A 242 -44.84 -4.59 0.95
CA PHE A 242 -45.47 -5.90 0.96
C PHE A 242 -44.51 -7.04 1.35
N PHE A 243 -43.21 -6.91 1.08
CA PHE A 243 -42.22 -7.93 1.43
C PHE A 243 -41.78 -7.90 2.91
N ALA A 244 -42.10 -6.85 3.65
CA ALA A 244 -41.70 -6.71 5.06
C ALA A 244 -42.56 -7.53 6.06
N PHE A 245 -43.58 -8.25 5.59
CA PHE A 245 -44.52 -9.01 6.42
C PHE A 245 -44.60 -10.52 6.10
N GLN A 246 -43.59 -11.10 5.45
CA GLN A 246 -43.41 -12.56 5.33
C GLN A 246 -42.13 -13.01 6.05
#